data_AF-A0A1I5XEM4-F1
#
_entry.id   AF-A0A1I5XEM4-F1
#
_cell.length_a   1.000
_cell.length_b   1.000
_cell.length_c   1.000
_cell.angle_alpha   90.00
_cell.angle_beta   90.00
_cell.angle_gamma   90.00
#
_symmetry.space_group_name_H-M   'P 1'
#
loop_
_entity.id
_entity.type
_entity.pdbx_description
1 polymer ?
#
loop_
_entity_poly.entity_id
_entity_poly.type
_entity_poly.pdbx_seq_one_letter_code
_entity_poly.pdbx_strand_id
1 'polypeptide(L)'
;MFNQILCSALGLSFGMVTAVGAASFIAAIGIYPRLLSKLNATNHIVFAENVTMLGILAGCLLSMFDFSIPAGAILLPIAGFFIGIYVGCLLMTLAEVLQSFPIMFRRFHIKRGLSLLITSLALGKMFGSLYYFIMGIGN
;
A
#
# COMPACT_ATOMS: atom_id res chain seq x y z
N MET A 1 -34.24 16.29 -13.15
CA MET A 1 -34.18 15.80 -11.77
C MET A 1 -33.48 14.44 -11.65
N PHE A 2 -33.85 13.42 -12.44
CA PHE A 2 -33.20 12.09 -12.40
C PHE A 2 -31.66 12.14 -12.51
N ASN A 3 -31.12 12.96 -13.42
CA ASN A 3 -29.68 13.07 -13.64
C ASN A 3 -28.90 13.61 -12.41
N GLN A 4 -29.51 14.52 -11.63
CA GLN A 4 -28.86 15.07 -10.44
C GLN A 4 -28.84 14.07 -9.28
N ILE A 5 -29.91 13.28 -9.12
CA ILE A 5 -29.99 12.21 -8.13
C ILE A 5 -28.99 11.10 -8.49
N LEU A 6 -28.84 10.79 -9.78
CA LEU A 6 -27.86 9.82 -10.24
C LEU A 6 -26.42 10.30 -9.99
N CYS A 7 -26.13 11.57 -10.29
CA CYS A 7 -24.81 12.15 -10.03
C CYS A 7 -24.47 12.19 -8.53
N SER A 8 -25.42 12.52 -7.65
CA SER A 8 -25.17 12.53 -6.20
C SER A 8 -25.00 11.12 -5.64
N ALA A 9 -25.79 10.14 -6.11
CA ALA A 9 -25.66 8.74 -5.72
C ALA A 9 -24.31 8.14 -6.17
N LEU A 10 -23.89 8.42 -7.40
CA LEU A 10 -22.59 7.99 -7.91
C LEU A 10 -21.44 8.66 -7.14
N GLY A 11 -21.53 9.97 -6.90
CA GLY A 11 -20.52 10.72 -6.13
C GLY A 11 -20.32 10.17 -4.71
N LEU A 12 -21.42 9.87 -4.00
CA LEU A 12 -21.37 9.21 -2.68
C LEU A 12 -20.74 7.82 -2.75
N SER A 13 -21.09 7.03 -3.78
CA SER A 13 -20.57 5.68 -3.95
C SER A 13 -19.06 5.68 -4.18
N PHE A 14 -18.55 6.55 -5.07
CA PHE A 14 -17.12 6.68 -5.33
C PHE A 14 -16.36 7.24 -4.12
N GLY A 15 -16.94 8.18 -3.37
CA GLY A 15 -16.35 8.70 -2.14
C GLY A 15 -16.18 7.63 -1.06
N MET A 16 -17.21 6.79 -0.84
CA MET A 16 -17.12 5.68 0.11
C MET A 16 -16.08 4.64 -0.31
N VAL A 17 -16.04 4.27 -1.60
CA VAL A 17 -15.10 3.27 -2.11
C VAL A 17 -13.65 3.74 -1.95
N THR A 18 -13.34 5.00 -2.23
CA THR A 18 -11.97 5.52 -2.10
C THR A 18 -11.50 5.61 -0.64
N ALA A 19 -12.35 6.07 0.27
CA ALA A 19 -12.03 6.12 1.70
C ALA A 19 -11.81 4.72 2.30
N VAL A 20 -12.72 3.77 2.03
CA VAL A 20 -12.60 2.37 2.49
C VAL A 20 -11.43 1.66 1.80
N GLY A 21 -11.17 1.94 0.53
CA GLY A 21 -10.05 1.37 -0.22
C GLY A 21 -8.70 1.70 0.41
N ALA A 22 -8.47 2.97 0.76
CA ALA A 22 -7.24 3.39 1.43
C ALA A 22 -7.09 2.75 2.82
N ALA A 23 -8.15 2.75 3.64
CA ALA A 23 -8.11 2.18 4.98
C ALA A 23 -7.91 0.66 4.98
N SER A 24 -8.63 -0.06 4.11
CA SER A 24 -8.55 -1.53 3.99
C SER A 24 -7.20 -1.99 3.47
N PHE A 25 -6.57 -1.26 2.55
CA PHE A 25 -5.24 -1.57 2.06
C PHE A 25 -4.18 -1.53 3.18
N ILE A 26 -4.18 -0.47 3.99
CA ILE A 26 -3.21 -0.30 5.08
C ILE A 26 -3.45 -1.36 6.17
N ALA A 27 -4.72 -1.66 6.46
CA ALA A 27 -5.10 -2.70 7.41
C ALA A 27 -4.71 -4.11 6.95
N ALA A 28 -4.95 -4.45 5.67
CA ALA A 28 -4.66 -5.78 5.11
C ALA A 28 -3.15 -6.08 5.05
N ILE A 29 -2.33 -5.07 4.75
CA ILE A 29 -0.87 -5.21 4.77
C ILE A 29 -0.35 -5.34 6.22
N GLY A 30 -1.09 -4.82 7.20
CA GLY A 30 -0.73 -4.91 8.60
C GLY A 30 0.40 -3.95 8.99
N ILE A 31 0.44 -2.75 8.38
CA ILE A 31 1.41 -1.71 8.73
C ILE A 31 1.33 -1.36 10.22
N TYR A 32 0.11 -1.18 10.76
CA TYR A 32 -0.13 -0.72 12.13
C TYR A 32 0.52 -1.60 13.21
N PRO A 33 0.21 -2.91 13.30
CA PRO A 33 0.78 -3.76 14.34
C PRO A 33 2.30 -3.88 14.23
N ARG A 34 2.86 -3.78 13.02
CA ARG A 34 4.30 -3.92 12.78
C ARG A 34 5.10 -2.65 13.08
N LEU A 35 4.54 -1.49 12.80
CA LEU A 35 5.13 -0.23 13.24
C LEU A 35 5.18 -0.17 14.77
N LEU A 36 4.09 -0.53 15.42
CA LEU A 36 3.98 -0.47 16.88
C LEU A 36 4.81 -1.56 17.58
N SER A 37 4.95 -2.74 16.97
CA SER A 37 5.86 -3.77 17.47
C SER A 37 7.32 -3.33 17.39
N LYS A 38 7.73 -2.65 16.30
CA LYS A 38 9.08 -2.08 16.21
C LYS A 38 9.33 -0.94 17.18
N LEU A 39 8.32 -0.12 17.47
CA LEU A 39 8.45 1.01 18.41
C LEU A 39 8.32 0.58 19.88
N ASN A 40 8.14 -0.72 20.19
CA ASN A 40 7.83 -1.22 21.54
C ASN A 40 6.65 -0.47 22.22
N ALA A 41 5.76 0.12 21.42
CA ALA A 41 4.66 0.98 21.86
C ALA A 41 3.31 0.31 21.60
N THR A 42 3.20 -0.97 21.93
CA THR A 42 1.98 -1.79 21.71
C THR A 42 0.76 -1.26 22.46
N ASN A 43 0.95 -0.42 23.48
CA ASN A 43 -0.14 0.10 24.29
C ASN A 43 -1.01 1.19 23.61
N HIS A 44 -0.58 1.73 22.45
CA HIS A 44 -1.25 2.86 21.78
C HIS A 44 -1.70 2.53 20.34
N ILE A 45 -2.18 1.30 20.10
CA ILE A 45 -2.67 0.87 18.77
C ILE A 45 -3.83 1.74 18.28
N VAL A 46 -4.81 2.00 19.15
CA VAL A 46 -6.01 2.78 18.82
C VAL A 46 -5.66 4.23 18.44
N PHE A 47 -4.63 4.80 19.08
CA PHE A 47 -4.20 6.16 18.76
C PHE A 47 -3.58 6.25 17.36
N ALA A 48 -2.71 5.30 17.01
CA ALA A 48 -2.11 5.26 15.68
C ALA A 48 -3.15 5.06 14.58
N GLU A 49 -4.15 4.22 14.81
CA GLU A 49 -5.26 3.99 13.88
C GLU A 49 -6.14 5.24 13.70
N ASN A 50 -6.45 5.94 14.79
CA ASN A 50 -7.21 7.19 14.68
C ASN A 50 -6.45 8.27 13.90
N VAL A 51 -5.14 8.42 14.12
CA VAL A 51 -4.32 9.40 13.39
C VAL A 51 -4.29 9.12 11.90
N THR A 52 -4.19 7.85 11.50
CA THR A 52 -4.21 7.49 10.07
C THR A 52 -5.59 7.58 9.45
N MET A 53 -6.66 7.23 10.16
CA MET A 53 -8.02 7.51 9.69
C MET A 53 -8.23 9.01 9.45
N LEU A 54 -7.72 9.86 10.35
CA LEU A 54 -7.73 11.32 10.19
C LEU A 54 -6.92 11.76 8.97
N GLY A 55 -5.76 11.15 8.72
CA GLY A 55 -4.94 11.38 7.53
C GLY A 55 -5.64 10.97 6.23
N ILE A 56 -6.34 9.83 6.20
CA ILE A 56 -7.12 9.38 5.04
C ILE A 56 -8.27 10.34 4.77
N LEU A 57 -9.01 10.75 5.81
CA LEU A 57 -10.08 11.73 5.68
C LEU A 57 -9.56 13.07 5.13
N ALA A 58 -8.45 13.57 5.68
CA ALA A 58 -7.82 14.79 5.19
C ALA A 58 -7.33 14.66 3.74
N GLY A 59 -6.72 13.52 3.37
CA GLY A 59 -6.28 13.24 2.01
C GLY A 59 -7.44 13.15 1.01
N CYS A 60 -8.54 12.50 1.37
CA CYS A 60 -9.76 12.46 0.56
C CYS A 60 -10.35 13.86 0.36
N LEU A 61 -10.36 14.71 1.39
CA LEU A 61 -10.82 16.10 1.28
C LEU A 61 -9.90 16.92 0.37
N LEU A 62 -8.58 16.83 0.55
CA LEU A 62 -7.61 17.52 -0.30
C LEU A 62 -7.67 17.07 -1.76
N SER A 63 -8.02 15.80 -2.03
CA SER A 63 -8.22 15.32 -3.40
C SER A 63 -9.51 15.82 -4.05
N MET A 64 -10.53 16.20 -3.26
CA MET A 64 -11.79 16.73 -3.77
C MET A 64 -11.74 18.25 -3.99
N PHE A 65 -10.96 18.97 -3.18
CA PHE A 65 -10.75 20.40 -3.33
C PHE A 65 -9.49 20.66 -4.16
N ASP A 66 -9.65 21.07 -5.42
CA ASP A 66 -8.55 21.59 -6.26
C ASP A 66 -8.01 22.90 -5.68
N PHE A 67 -7.22 22.80 -4.61
CA PHE A 67 -6.54 23.92 -4.01
C PHE A 67 -5.31 24.22 -4.88
N SER A 68 -5.44 25.21 -5.76
CA SER A 68 -4.31 25.75 -6.53
C SER A 68 -3.42 26.55 -5.57
N ILE A 69 -2.53 25.86 -4.84
CA ILE A 69 -1.62 26.47 -3.87
C ILE A 69 -0.37 26.95 -4.65
N PRO A 70 -0.09 28.26 -4.76
CA PRO A 70 1.06 28.80 -5.48
C PRO A 70 2.42 28.55 -4.78
N ALA A 71 2.45 27.81 -3.66
CA ALA A 71 3.65 27.46 -2.89
C ALA A 71 4.22 26.07 -3.22
N GLY A 72 4.00 25.57 -4.44
CA GLY A 72 4.38 24.21 -4.85
C GLY A 72 5.87 23.87 -4.67
N ALA A 73 6.77 24.84 -4.80
CA ALA A 73 8.22 24.58 -4.75
C ALA A 73 8.72 24.04 -3.40
N ILE A 74 8.10 24.46 -2.28
CA ILE A 74 8.49 24.02 -0.93
C ILE A 74 7.62 22.84 -0.48
N LEU A 75 6.35 22.80 -0.91
CA LEU A 75 5.44 21.71 -0.57
C LEU A 75 5.83 20.38 -1.25
N LEU A 76 6.35 20.42 -2.50
CA LEU A 76 6.75 19.22 -3.24
C LEU A 76 7.81 18.36 -2.51
N PRO A 77 8.96 18.89 -2.08
CA PRO A 77 9.97 18.08 -1.41
C PRO A 77 9.49 17.53 -0.07
N ILE A 78 8.68 18.29 0.67
CA ILE A 78 8.10 17.85 1.94
C ILE A 78 7.09 16.72 1.71
N ALA A 79 6.18 16.88 0.75
CA ALA A 79 5.25 15.83 0.36
C ALA A 79 5.97 14.58 -0.14
N GLY A 80 7.02 14.74 -0.95
CA GLY A 80 7.87 13.65 -1.43
C GLY A 80 8.57 12.89 -0.28
N PHE A 81 9.02 13.61 0.74
CA PHE A 81 9.62 12.99 1.93
C PHE A 81 8.61 12.14 2.71
N PHE A 82 7.40 12.65 2.94
CA PHE A 82 6.33 11.88 3.60
C PHE A 82 5.91 10.65 2.80
N ILE A 83 5.77 10.78 1.47
CA ILE A 83 5.48 9.67 0.58
C ILE A 83 6.61 8.63 0.64
N GLY A 84 7.87 9.07 0.70
CA GLY A 84 9.03 8.20 0.85
C GLY A 84 9.00 7.39 2.14
N ILE A 85 8.69 8.01 3.28
CA ILE A 85 8.54 7.31 4.56
C ILE A 85 7.41 6.28 4.49
N TYR A 86 6.27 6.65 3.91
CA TYR A 86 5.11 5.77 3.76
C TYR A 86 5.45 4.54 2.90
N VAL A 87 6.02 4.74 1.72
CA VAL A 87 6.41 3.65 0.81
C VAL A 87 7.52 2.80 1.43
N GLY A 88 8.47 3.40 2.15
CA GLY A 88 9.51 2.67 2.89
C GLY A 88 8.92 1.73 3.95
N CYS A 89 7.92 2.20 4.70
CA CYS A 89 7.21 1.37 5.66
C CYS A 89 6.42 0.24 4.97
N LEU A 90 5.71 0.56 3.89
CA LEU A 90 4.98 -0.44 3.08
C LEU A 90 5.91 -1.57 2.62
N LEU A 91 7.07 -1.22 2.08
CA LEU A 91 8.07 -2.18 1.60
C LEU A 91 8.63 -3.03 2.74
N MET A 92 8.93 -2.42 3.90
CA MET A 92 9.42 -3.16 5.08
C MET A 92 8.38 -4.19 5.55
N THR A 93 7.11 -3.78 5.68
CA THR A 93 6.04 -4.68 6.06
C THR A 93 5.86 -5.79 5.03
N LEU A 94 5.83 -5.45 3.74
CA LEU A 94 5.70 -6.44 2.68
C LEU A 94 6.85 -7.45 2.72
N ALA A 95 8.10 -7.00 2.90
CA ALA A 95 9.27 -7.86 3.01
C ALA A 95 9.16 -8.86 4.16
N GLU A 96 8.68 -8.44 5.32
CA GLU A 96 8.53 -9.31 6.49
C GLU A 96 7.34 -10.29 6.34
N VAL A 97 6.26 -9.91 5.63
CA VAL A 97 5.23 -10.90 5.21
C VAL A 97 5.86 -11.91 4.23
N LEU A 98 6.59 -11.43 3.23
CA LEU A 98 7.24 -12.24 2.19
C LEU A 98 8.24 -13.25 2.78
N GLN A 99 9.02 -12.85 3.78
CA GLN A 99 9.95 -13.75 4.47
C GLN A 99 9.24 -14.81 5.31
N SER A 100 8.03 -14.50 5.81
CA SER A 100 7.24 -15.44 6.61
C SER A 100 6.59 -16.53 5.76
N PHE A 101 6.28 -16.27 4.49
CA PHE A 101 5.68 -17.25 3.59
C PHE A 101 6.52 -18.54 3.44
N PRO A 102 7.81 -18.51 3.07
CA PRO A 102 8.65 -19.71 3.00
C PRO A 102 8.71 -20.49 4.33
N ILE A 103 8.74 -19.78 5.45
CA ILE A 103 8.81 -20.37 6.79
C ILE A 103 7.52 -21.14 7.11
N MET A 104 6.36 -20.57 6.76
CA MET A 104 5.07 -21.24 6.88
C MET A 104 5.02 -22.54 6.07
N PHE A 105 5.50 -22.53 4.82
CA PHE A 105 5.57 -23.73 3.98
C PHE A 105 6.53 -24.79 4.53
N ARG A 106 7.62 -24.39 5.19
CA ARG A 106 8.52 -25.31 5.90
C ARG A 106 7.85 -25.94 7.13
N ARG A 107 7.03 -25.18 7.88
CA ARG A 107 6.27 -25.68 9.05
C ARG A 107 5.25 -26.75 8.67
N PHE A 108 4.60 -26.63 7.51
CA PHE A 108 3.66 -27.65 7.00
C PHE A 108 4.33 -28.96 6.51
N HIS A 109 5.65 -29.12 6.66
CA HIS A 109 6.40 -30.35 6.30
C HIS A 109 6.22 -30.82 4.84
N ILE A 110 5.81 -29.95 3.93
CA ILE A 110 5.69 -30.25 2.50
C ILE A 110 7.07 -30.13 1.85
N LYS A 111 7.89 -31.19 1.95
CA LYS A 111 9.28 -31.21 1.42
C LYS A 111 9.39 -30.87 -0.08
N ARG A 112 8.34 -31.11 -0.88
CA ARG A 112 8.31 -30.75 -2.32
C ARG A 112 7.82 -29.34 -2.61
N GLY A 113 7.03 -28.74 -1.73
CA GLY A 113 6.36 -27.44 -1.99
C GLY A 113 7.34 -26.27 -1.97
N LEU A 114 8.34 -26.31 -1.10
CA LEU A 114 9.32 -25.23 -0.97
C LEU A 114 10.20 -25.09 -2.22
N SER A 115 10.69 -26.22 -2.76
CA SER A 115 11.49 -26.25 -3.99
C SER A 115 10.69 -25.71 -5.18
N LEU A 116 9.40 -26.07 -5.27
CA LEU A 116 8.50 -25.65 -6.34
C LEU A 116 8.21 -24.13 -6.30
N LEU A 117 8.06 -23.55 -5.10
CA LEU A 117 7.86 -22.12 -4.90
C LEU A 117 9.10 -21.31 -5.34
N ILE A 118 10.28 -21.75 -4.91
CA ILE A 118 11.56 -21.10 -5.29
C ILE A 118 11.77 -21.19 -6.81
N THR A 119 11.47 -22.34 -7.42
CA THR A 119 11.62 -22.54 -8.86
C THR A 119 10.62 -21.68 -9.65
N SER A 120 9.37 -21.55 -9.18
CA SER A 120 8.36 -20.67 -9.78
C SER A 120 8.76 -19.19 -9.73
N LEU A 121 9.28 -18.73 -8.58
CA LEU A 121 9.81 -17.37 -8.44
C LEU A 121 11.01 -17.11 -9.37
N ALA A 122 11.93 -18.07 -9.47
CA ALA A 122 13.10 -17.97 -10.35
C ALA A 122 12.67 -17.92 -11.82
N LEU A 123 11.72 -18.77 -12.24
CA LEU A 123 11.16 -18.75 -13.59
C LEU A 123 10.46 -17.42 -13.89
N GLY A 124 9.66 -16.88 -12.96
CA GLY A 124 9.01 -15.58 -13.15
C GLY A 124 10.01 -14.45 -13.39
N LYS A 125 11.11 -14.41 -12.62
CA LYS A 125 12.22 -13.45 -12.83
C LYS A 125 12.93 -13.66 -14.17
N MET A 126 13.15 -14.92 -14.56
CA MET A 126 13.77 -15.27 -15.83
C MET A 126 12.92 -14.81 -17.02
N PHE A 127 11.62 -15.10 -17.02
CA PHE A 127 10.71 -14.66 -18.08
C PHE A 127 10.57 -13.14 -18.14
N GLY A 128 10.50 -12.45 -16.99
CA GLY A 128 10.46 -10.99 -16.95
C GLY A 128 11.72 -10.36 -17.55
N SER A 129 12.90 -10.89 -17.25
CA SER A 129 14.16 -10.43 -17.85
C SER A 129 14.25 -10.72 -19.34
N LEU A 130 13.75 -11.88 -19.77
CA LEU A 130 13.75 -12.26 -21.18
C LEU A 130 12.80 -11.37 -21.99
N TYR A 131 11.62 -11.07 -21.44
CA TYR A 131 10.64 -10.16 -22.05
C TYR A 131 11.18 -8.74 -22.17
N TYR A 132 11.84 -8.23 -21.11
CA TYR A 132 12.50 -6.92 -21.16
C TYR A 132 13.53 -6.80 -22.28
N PHE A 133 14.31 -7.87 -22.51
CA PHE A 133 15.33 -7.91 -23.56
C PHE A 133 14.73 -8.04 -24.97
N ILE A 134 13.69 -8.86 -25.14
CA ILE A 134 12.99 -9.02 -26.44
C ILE A 134 12.28 -7.73 -26.84
N MET A 135 11.67 -7.02 -25.88
CA MET A 135 10.88 -5.83 -26.16
C MET A 135 11.72 -4.56 -26.33
N GLY A 136 13.04 -4.63 -26.12
CA GLY A 136 13.95 -3.54 -26.47
C GLY A 136 13.71 -2.23 -25.72
N ILE A 137 13.22 -2.29 -24.48
CA ILE A 137 12.94 -1.09 -23.64
C ILE A 137 14.25 -0.39 -23.18
N GLY A 138 15.41 -0.96 -23.50
CA GLY A 138 16.73 -0.42 -23.21
C GLY A 138 17.45 0.25 -24.39
N ASN A 139 16.78 0.51 -25.52
CA ASN A 139 17.33 1.23 -26.67
C ASN A 139 16.35 2.31 -27.15
#